data_AF-A0A392PJS8-F1
#
_entry.id   AF-A0A392PJS8-F1
#
_cell.length_a   1.000
_cell.length_b   1.000
_cell.length_c   1.000
_cell.angle_alpha   90.00
_cell.angle_beta   90.00
_cell.angle_gamma   90.00
#
_symmetry.space_group_name_H-M   'P 1'
#
loop_
_entity.id
_entity.type
_entity.pdbx_description
1 polymer ?
#
loop_
_entity_poly.entity_id
_entity_poly.type
_entity_poly.pdbx_seq_one_letter_code
_entity_poly.pdbx_strand_id
1 'polypeptide(L)' 'MMSMAVKSKTENSVKCEVVDGGELKSRRHLNVRGKSATLPSITEKDWDDIKFGVDNKVDFYAVSFVKDAEVVHELKNYLK' A
#
# COMPACT_ATOMS: atom_id res chain seq x y z
N MET A 1 -13.81 12.18 6.51
CA MET A 1 -13.05 10.97 6.86
C MET A 1 -14.06 9.99 7.42
N MET A 2 -14.00 8.71 7.08
CA MET A 2 -14.99 7.72 7.50
C MET A 2 -14.28 6.59 8.24
N SER A 3 -14.89 6.08 9.30
CA SER A 3 -14.37 4.94 10.07
C SER A 3 -15.47 3.90 10.27
N MET A 4 -15.07 2.62 10.32
CA MET A 4 -15.99 1.51 10.48
C MET A 4 -15.42 0.46 11.43
N ALA A 5 -16.30 -0.17 12.20
CA ALA A 5 -15.98 -1.30 13.06
C ALA A 5 -16.45 -2.61 12.42
N VAL A 6 -15.58 -3.62 12.35
CA VAL A 6 -15.94 -4.95 11.82
C VAL A 6 -16.89 -5.66 12.78
N LYS A 7 -18.00 -6.20 12.26
CA LYS A 7 -18.99 -6.99 13.03
C LYS A 7 -18.92 -8.46 12.72
N SER A 8 -18.76 -8.81 11.45
CA SER A 8 -18.59 -10.19 11.01
C SER A 8 -17.85 -10.23 9.68
N LYS A 9 -17.33 -11.41 9.32
CA LYS A 9 -16.68 -11.67 8.04
C LYS A 9 -17.14 -13.02 7.49
N THR A 10 -17.19 -13.11 6.18
CA THR A 10 -17.22 -14.37 5.43
C THR A 10 -15.86 -14.55 4.76
N GLU A 11 -15.72 -15.55 3.90
CA GLU A 11 -14.52 -15.74 3.08
C GLU A 11 -14.21 -14.51 2.20
N ASN A 12 -15.24 -13.93 1.58
CA ASN A 12 -15.10 -12.90 0.55
C ASN A 12 -15.74 -11.55 0.91
N SER A 13 -16.22 -11.38 2.14
CA SER A 13 -16.91 -10.16 2.55
C SER A 13 -16.70 -9.83 4.02
N VAL A 14 -16.73 -8.53 4.34
CA VAL A 14 -16.64 -8.02 5.70
C VAL A 14 -17.85 -7.12 5.95
N LYS A 15 -18.64 -7.45 6.96
CA LYS A 15 -19.76 -6.62 7.41
C LYS A 15 -19.27 -5.68 8.49
N CYS A 16 -19.40 -4.38 8.24
CA CYS A 16 -18.98 -3.35 9.17
C CYS A 16 -20.16 -2.48 9.62
N GLU A 17 -20.02 -1.87 10.79
CA GLU A 17 -20.84 -0.77 11.27
C GLU A 17 -20.09 0.54 11.11
N VAL A 18 -20.75 1.59 10.62
CA VAL A 18 -20.17 2.93 10.51
C VAL A 18 -20.04 3.52 11.92
N VAL A 19 -18.83 3.94 12.28
CA VAL A 19 -18.56 4.61 13.57
C VAL A 19 -18.52 6.12 13.35
N ASP A 20 -17.69 6.57 12.40
CA ASP A 20 -17.66 7.95 11.94
C ASP A 20 -18.14 8.00 10.48
N GLY A 21 -19.26 8.68 10.24
CA GLY A 21 -19.86 8.80 8.91
C GLY A 21 -19.16 9.79 7.98
N GLY A 22 -19.64 9.87 6.74
CA GLY A 22 -19.16 10.83 5.75
C GLY A 22 -19.56 10.44 4.33
N GLU A 23 -19.11 11.22 3.35
CA GLU A 23 -19.32 10.93 1.94
C GLU A 23 -18.22 9.98 1.40
N LEU A 24 -18.62 8.85 0.81
CA LEU A 24 -17.72 7.92 0.14
C LEU A 24 -17.73 8.18 -1.37
N LYS A 25 -16.58 8.58 -1.92
CA LYS A 25 -16.38 8.80 -3.36
C LYS A 25 -15.68 7.59 -4.00
N SER A 26 -15.44 7.64 -5.30
CA SER A 26 -14.71 6.58 -6.02
C SER A 26 -13.22 6.54 -5.67
N ARG A 27 -12.60 5.36 -5.79
CA ARG A 27 -11.14 5.10 -5.63
C ARG A 27 -10.55 5.66 -4.32
N ARG A 28 -11.26 5.51 -3.21
CA ARG A 28 -10.78 5.93 -1.89
C ARG A 28 -9.92 4.84 -1.27
N HIS A 29 -8.84 5.26 -0.61
CA HIS A 29 -7.96 4.36 0.12
C HIS A 29 -8.66 3.80 1.37
N LEU A 30 -8.49 2.49 1.59
CA LEU A 30 -8.89 1.81 2.81
C LEU A 30 -7.63 1.51 3.63
N ASN A 31 -7.68 1.73 4.94
CA ASN A 31 -6.64 1.31 5.86
C ASN A 31 -7.24 0.44 6.96
N VAL A 32 -6.57 -0.66 7.29
CA VAL A 32 -7.03 -1.64 8.29
C VAL A 32 -6.12 -1.56 9.51
N ARG A 33 -6.67 -1.11 10.64
CA ARG A 33 -5.90 -1.01 11.90
C ARG A 33 -5.53 -2.39 12.42
N GLY A 34 -4.32 -2.53 12.97
CA GLY A 34 -3.87 -3.74 13.66
C GLY A 34 -3.52 -4.94 12.77
N LYS A 35 -3.54 -4.77 11.44
CA LYS A 35 -3.02 -5.77 10.51
C LYS A 35 -2.09 -5.13 9.50
N SER A 36 -0.88 -5.68 9.38
CA SER A 36 -0.08 -5.50 8.18
C SER A 36 -0.71 -6.34 7.06
N ALA A 37 -1.04 -5.73 5.93
CA ALA A 37 -1.31 -6.51 4.73
C ALA A 37 -0.04 -7.30 4.37
N THR A 38 -0.16 -8.57 4.00
CA THR A 38 0.95 -9.43 3.59
C THR A 38 1.54 -9.05 2.22
N LEU A 39 1.14 -7.90 1.66
CA LEU A 39 1.62 -7.39 0.39
C LEU A 39 3.13 -7.08 0.48
N PRO A 40 3.89 -7.33 -0.60
CA PRO A 40 5.28 -6.89 -0.65
C PRO A 40 5.35 -5.36 -0.60
N SER A 41 6.48 -4.82 -0.15
CA SER A 41 6.69 -3.37 -0.08
C SER A 41 6.92 -2.75 -1.47
N ILE A 42 7.40 -3.54 -2.44
CA ILE A 42 7.54 -3.18 -3.85
C ILE A 42 6.74 -4.21 -4.65
N THR A 43 5.72 -3.75 -5.37
CA THR A 43 4.88 -4.59 -6.25
C THR A 43 5.49 -4.69 -7.65
N GLU A 44 4.97 -5.60 -8.49
CA GLU A 44 5.36 -5.68 -9.91
C GLU A 44 5.19 -4.34 -10.63
N LYS A 45 4.09 -3.63 -10.36
CA LYS A 45 3.88 -2.29 -10.92
C LYS A 45 4.92 -1.28 -10.43
N ASP A 46 5.32 -1.35 -9.16
CA ASP A 46 6.34 -0.45 -8.64
C ASP A 46 7.71 -0.73 -9.31
N TRP A 47 8.02 -1.97 -9.65
CA TRP A 47 9.21 -2.31 -10.44
C TRP A 47 9.18 -1.70 -11.85
N ASP A 48 8.03 -1.69 -12.51
CA ASP A 48 7.86 -1.00 -13.80
C ASP A 48 8.07 0.52 -13.65
N ASP A 49 7.53 1.12 -12.59
CA ASP A 49 7.72 2.55 -12.29
C ASP A 49 9.19 2.87 -11.96
N ILE A 50 9.89 1.97 -11.25
CA ILE A 50 11.32 2.09 -10.95
C ILE A 50 12.13 2.05 -12.25
N LYS A 51 11.86 1.08 -13.13
CA LYS A 51 12.54 0.96 -14.42
C LYS A 51 12.34 2.22 -15.26
N PHE A 52 11.11 2.73 -15.31
CA PHE A 52 10.82 4.00 -15.96
C PHE A 52 11.63 5.16 -15.36
N GLY A 53 11.78 5.21 -14.03
CA GLY A 53 12.63 6.20 -13.36
C GLY A 53 14.10 6.11 -13.77
N VAL A 54 14.65 4.90 -13.91
CA VAL A 54 16.03 4.65 -14.35
C VAL A 54 16.23 5.18 -15.77
N ASP A 55 15.32 4.84 -16.68
CA ASP A 55 15.36 5.30 -18.08
C ASP A 55 15.30 6.83 -18.18
N ASN A 56 14.62 7.49 -17.23
CA ASN A 56 14.46 8.94 -17.18
C ASN A 56 15.45 9.66 -16.25
N LYS A 57 16.39 8.95 -15.62
CA LYS A 57 17.42 9.51 -14.73
C LYS A 57 16.84 10.37 -13.59
N VAL A 58 15.79 9.87 -12.93
CA VAL A 58 15.23 10.55 -11.75
C VAL A 58 16.22 10.61 -10.60
N ASP A 59 16.18 11.69 -9.81
CA ASP A 59 17.16 11.92 -8.74
C ASP A 59 16.88 11.09 -7.47
N PHE A 60 15.60 10.80 -7.19
CA PHE A 60 15.19 10.15 -5.95
C PHE A 60 13.99 9.21 -6.14
N TYR A 61 13.98 8.11 -5.36
CA TYR A 61 12.85 7.20 -5.23
C TYR A 61 12.27 7.31 -3.82
N ALA A 62 10.96 7.56 -3.72
CA ALA A 62 10.21 7.51 -2.47
C ALA A 62 9.49 6.17 -2.36
N VAL A 63 9.98 5.28 -1.50
CA VAL A 63 9.41 3.93 -1.31
C VAL A 63 8.36 3.96 -0.21
N SER A 64 7.13 3.59 -0.54
CA SER A 64 6.00 3.55 0.41
C SER A 64 5.92 2.20 1.13
N PHE A 65 5.31 2.18 2.33
CA PHE A 65 5.02 0.96 3.09
C PHE A 65 6.22 0.03 3.39
N VAL A 66 7.43 0.59 3.50
CA VAL A 66 8.65 -0.16 3.85
C VAL A 66 8.50 -0.82 5.21
N LYS A 67 8.64 -2.16 5.24
CA LYS A 67 8.48 -2.99 6.45
C LYS A 67 9.79 -3.30 7.16
N ASP A 68 10.87 -3.41 6.39
CA ASP A 68 12.19 -3.79 6.88
C ASP A 68 13.28 -3.17 5.99
N ALA A 69 14.54 -3.33 6.44
CA ALA A 69 15.70 -2.80 5.72
C ALA A 69 16.00 -3.57 4.42
N GLU A 70 15.55 -4.82 4.29
CA GLU A 70 15.87 -5.68 3.14
C GLU A 70 15.31 -5.08 1.85
N VAL A 71 14.10 -4.52 1.89
CA VAL A 71 13.48 -3.82 0.76
C VAL A 71 14.35 -2.66 0.26
N VAL A 72 14.97 -1.92 1.17
CA VAL A 72 15.85 -0.80 0.81
C VAL A 72 17.16 -1.33 0.20
N HIS A 73 17.69 -2.44 0.72
CA HIS A 73 18.88 -3.09 0.16
C HIS A 73 18.61 -3.66 -1.23
N GLU A 74 17.46 -4.30 -1.44
CA GLU A 74 17.01 -4.83 -2.73
C GLU A 74 16.95 -3.71 -3.79
N LEU A 75 16.25 -2.62 -3.50
CA LEU A 75 16.17 -1.49 -4.42
C LEU A 75 17.55 -0.87 -4.70
N LYS A 76 18.38 -0.68 -3.66
CA LYS A 76 19.74 -0.15 -3.84
C LYS A 76 20.63 -1.07 -4.67
N ASN A 77 20.46 -2.38 -4.59
CA ASN A 77 21.22 -3.33 -5.39
C ASN A 77 20.77 -3.33 -6.86
N TYR A 78 19.47 -3.13 -7.10
CA TYR A 78 18.94 -2.98 -8.46
C TYR A 78 19.41 -1.68 -9.15
N LEU A 79 19.51 -0.58 -8.40
CA LEU A 79 19.88 0.74 -8.94
C LEU A 79 21.40 0.94 -9.16
N LYS A 80 22.24 -0.04 -8.82
CA LYS A 80 23.68 -0.02 -9.09
C LYS A 80 23.96 -0.51 -10.51
#